data_AF-A0AA51UCX1-F1
#
_entry.id   AF-A0AA51UCX1-F1
#
_cell.length_a   1.000
_cell.length_b   1.000
_cell.length_c   1.000
_cell.angle_alpha   90.00
_cell.angle_beta   90.00
_cell.angle_gamma   90.00
#
_symmetry.space_group_name_H-M   'P 1'
#
loop_
_entity.id
_entity.type
_entity.pdbx_description
1 polymer ?
#
loop_
_entity_poly.entity_id
_entity_poly.type
_entity_poly.pdbx_seq_one_letter_code
_entity_poly.pdbx_strand_id
1 'polypeptide(L)'
;VLLSRINFFGSKQASNAENMGLKMYRDTAEAVICGLLPDSPSATASRTGGGLVWISPWNSLQHATNAAFLSVVYSDYMLTSRTAAVQCSGKSYSPTDIRNFAISQANYILGDNPMK
;
A
#
# COMPACT_ATOMS: atom_id res chain seq x y z
N VAL A 1 3.26 -4.17 -6.11
CA VAL A 1 2.28 -3.08 -6.34
C VAL A 1 2.09 -2.73 -7.81
N LEU A 2 3.08 -2.22 -8.54
CA LEU A 2 2.87 -1.74 -9.92
C LEU A 2 2.32 -2.80 -10.89
N LEU A 3 2.87 -4.03 -10.88
CA LEU A 3 2.40 -5.13 -11.73
C LEU A 3 0.95 -5.58 -11.44
N SER A 4 0.43 -5.32 -10.24
CA SER A 4 -0.97 -5.63 -9.92
C SER A 4 -1.97 -4.89 -10.82
N ARG A 5 -1.54 -3.78 -11.46
CA ARG A 5 -2.32 -3.05 -12.47
C ARG A 5 -2.87 -3.97 -13.56
N ILE A 6 -2.05 -4.93 -14.01
CA ILE A 6 -2.43 -5.83 -15.09
C ILE A 6 -3.56 -6.76 -14.64
N ASN A 7 -3.53 -7.22 -13.38
CA ASN A 7 -4.64 -7.99 -12.83
C ASN A 7 -5.92 -7.14 -12.65
N PHE A 8 -5.79 -5.91 -12.15
CA PHE A 8 -6.93 -5.01 -11.96
C PHE A 8 -7.66 -4.65 -13.26
N PHE A 9 -6.93 -4.42 -14.36
CA PHE A 9 -7.51 -3.87 -15.59
C PHE A 9 -7.41 -4.79 -16.81
N GLY A 10 -6.45 -5.70 -16.85
CA GLY A 10 -6.20 -6.60 -18.00
C GLY A 10 -6.81 -8.00 -17.86
N SER A 11 -7.36 -8.35 -16.69
CA SER A 11 -7.85 -9.71 -16.41
C SER A 11 -8.97 -10.19 -17.33
N LYS A 12 -9.76 -9.28 -17.91
CA LYS A 12 -10.86 -9.62 -18.84
C LYS A 12 -10.38 -10.19 -20.19
N GLN A 13 -9.12 -9.99 -20.53
CA GLN A 13 -8.54 -10.40 -21.83
C GLN A 13 -7.58 -11.59 -21.68
N ALA A 14 -7.28 -12.01 -20.45
CA ALA A 14 -6.33 -13.07 -20.16
C ALA A 14 -7.02 -14.43 -20.01
N SER A 15 -6.32 -15.51 -20.37
CA SER A 15 -6.76 -16.88 -20.08
C SER A 15 -6.83 -17.14 -18.56
N ASN A 16 -7.49 -18.22 -18.15
CA ASN A 16 -7.59 -18.58 -16.73
C ASN A 16 -6.22 -18.81 -16.08
N ALA A 17 -5.28 -19.44 -16.79
CA ALA A 17 -3.93 -19.69 -16.30
C ALA A 17 -3.14 -18.39 -16.13
N GLU A 18 -3.21 -17.48 -17.10
CA GLU A 18 -2.58 -16.16 -17.01
C GLU A 18 -3.19 -15.33 -15.88
N ASN A 19 -4.51 -15.35 -15.74
CA ASN A 19 -5.20 -14.66 -14.65
C ASN A 19 -4.76 -15.13 -13.27
N MET A 20 -4.53 -16.44 -13.10
CA MET A 20 -4.01 -16.99 -11.85
C MET A 20 -2.60 -16.45 -11.54
N GLY A 21 -1.71 -16.43 -12.53
CA GLY A 21 -0.38 -15.83 -12.37
C GLY A 21 -0.44 -14.33 -12.07
N LEU A 22 -1.30 -13.59 -12.78
CA LEU A 22 -1.52 -12.16 -12.55
C LEU A 22 -2.07 -11.86 -11.15
N LYS A 23 -2.94 -12.74 -10.62
CA LYS A 23 -3.47 -12.63 -9.26
C LYS A 23 -2.36 -12.67 -8.22
N MET A 24 -1.31 -13.47 -8.40
CA MET A 24 -0.19 -13.53 -7.46
C MET A 24 0.53 -12.18 -7.28
N TYR A 25 0.65 -11.38 -8.35
CA TYR A 25 1.21 -10.02 -8.25
C TYR A 25 0.29 -9.08 -7.46
N ARG A 26 -1.03 -9.28 -7.56
CA ARG A 26 -2.00 -8.55 -6.74
C ARG A 26 -1.91 -8.98 -5.29
N ASP A 27 -1.88 -10.28 -4.99
CA ASP A 27 -1.75 -10.80 -3.63
C ASP A 27 -0.46 -10.29 -2.96
N THR A 28 0.64 -10.23 -3.72
CA THR A 28 1.91 -9.64 -3.24
C THR A 28 1.79 -8.13 -3.00
N ALA A 29 1.06 -7.42 -3.85
CA ALA A 29 0.80 -6.00 -3.65
C ALA A 29 -0.06 -5.75 -2.40
N GLU A 30 -1.09 -6.56 -2.17
CA GLU A 30 -1.94 -6.52 -0.98
C GLU A 30 -1.11 -6.79 0.28
N ALA A 31 -0.23 -7.78 0.27
CA ALA A 31 0.68 -8.05 1.40
C ALA A 31 1.58 -6.84 1.73
N VAL A 32 2.12 -6.16 0.71
CA VAL A 32 2.90 -4.92 0.90
C VAL A 32 2.02 -3.82 1.52
N ILE A 33 0.83 -3.57 0.98
CA ILE A 33 -0.10 -2.55 1.52
C ILE A 33 -0.48 -2.87 2.97
N CYS A 34 -0.83 -4.12 3.26
CA CYS A 34 -1.16 -4.56 4.61
C CYS A 34 0.00 -4.41 5.59
N GLY A 35 1.24 -4.62 5.16
CA GLY A 35 2.43 -4.38 5.98
C GLY A 35 2.73 -2.90 6.23
N LEU A 36 2.28 -2.02 5.33
CA LEU A 36 2.45 -0.57 5.43
C LEU A 36 1.36 0.11 6.29
N LEU A 37 0.17 -0.47 6.41
CA LEU A 37 -0.91 0.12 7.19
C LEU A 37 -0.66 -0.08 8.70
N PRO A 38 -0.64 0.99 9.52
CA PRO A 38 -0.21 0.91 10.92
C PRO A 38 -1.12 0.04 11.79
N ASP A 39 -2.43 0.09 11.57
CA ASP A 39 -3.40 -0.66 12.38
C ASP A 39 -3.72 -2.05 11.81
N SER A 40 -2.94 -2.50 10.82
CA SER A 40 -3.09 -3.80 10.19
C SER A 40 -2.56 -4.90 11.12
N PRO A 41 -3.24 -6.04 11.26
CA PRO A 41 -2.70 -7.16 12.03
C PRO A 41 -1.39 -7.72 11.45
N SER A 42 -1.07 -7.41 10.18
CA SER A 42 0.19 -7.75 9.52
C SER A 42 1.13 -6.56 9.34
N ALA A 43 0.90 -5.46 10.05
CA ALA A 43 1.76 -4.28 10.01
C ALA A 43 3.21 -4.64 10.35
N THR A 44 4.15 -4.07 9.60
CA THR A 44 5.58 -4.22 9.90
C THR A 44 5.97 -3.33 11.08
N ALA A 45 6.98 -3.78 11.84
CA ALA A 45 7.61 -2.96 12.88
C ALA A 45 8.54 -1.85 12.34
N SER A 46 8.71 -1.77 11.01
CA SER A 46 9.59 -0.83 10.32
C SER A 46 9.00 0.59 10.28
N ARG A 47 8.84 1.19 11.46
CA ARG A 47 8.23 2.49 11.66
C ARG A 47 8.78 3.16 12.92
N THR A 48 8.86 4.49 12.90
CA THR A 48 9.17 5.28 14.09
C THR A 48 7.98 5.34 15.05
N GLY A 49 8.22 5.71 16.30
CA GLY A 49 7.14 6.00 17.27
C GLY A 49 6.20 7.14 16.83
N GLY A 50 6.69 8.04 15.95
CA GLY A 50 5.87 9.11 15.35
C GLY A 50 5.11 8.69 14.09
N GLY A 51 5.21 7.43 13.65
CA GLY A 51 4.40 6.91 12.55
C GLY A 51 5.06 6.89 11.16
N LEU A 52 6.27 7.44 11.00
CA LEU A 52 7.02 7.42 9.74
C LEU A 52 7.54 6.00 9.42
N VAL A 53 7.29 5.50 8.21
CA VAL A 53 7.90 4.25 7.71
C VAL A 53 9.42 4.40 7.69
N TRP A 54 10.10 3.50 8.37
CA TRP A 54 11.53 3.55 8.59
C TRP A 54 12.10 2.13 8.57
N ILE A 55 12.73 1.76 7.46
CA ILE A 55 13.23 0.40 7.22
C ILE A 55 14.71 0.29 7.59
N SER A 56 15.49 1.32 7.30
CA SER A 56 16.91 1.38 7.60
C SER A 56 17.33 2.84 7.86
N PRO A 57 18.48 3.08 8.51
CA PRO A 57 18.97 4.43 8.77
C PRO A 57 19.35 5.18 7.49
N TRP A 58 19.67 4.47 6.40
CA TRP A 58 20.08 5.05 5.14
C TRP A 58 18.86 5.44 4.32
N ASN A 59 18.82 6.68 3.83
CA ASN A 59 17.73 7.20 3.00
C ASN A 59 16.34 6.98 3.62
N SER A 60 16.21 7.21 4.93
CA SER A 60 14.99 6.97 5.70
C SER A 60 13.73 7.58 5.06
N LEU A 61 13.81 8.83 4.59
CA LEU A 61 12.70 9.52 3.93
C LEU A 61 12.35 8.93 2.55
N GLN A 62 13.29 8.24 1.89
CA GLN A 62 13.01 7.53 0.65
C GLN A 62 12.05 6.36 0.90
N HIS A 63 12.17 5.67 2.04
CA HIS A 63 11.24 4.59 2.41
C HIS A 63 9.81 5.12 2.58
N ALA A 64 9.66 6.21 3.32
CA ALA A 64 8.36 6.85 3.52
C ALA A 64 7.76 7.38 2.20
N THR A 65 8.57 8.03 1.37
CA THR A 65 8.17 8.50 0.03
C THR A 65 7.72 7.33 -0.85
N ASN A 66 8.48 6.24 -0.89
CA ASN A 66 8.14 5.05 -1.68
C ASN A 66 6.87 4.38 -1.15
N ALA A 67 6.72 4.23 0.17
CA ALA A 67 5.52 3.70 0.78
C ALA A 67 4.28 4.55 0.44
N ALA A 68 4.40 5.88 0.54
CA ALA A 68 3.34 6.81 0.16
C ALA A 68 2.96 6.63 -1.32
N PHE A 69 3.94 6.65 -2.22
CA PHE A 69 3.72 6.50 -3.65
C PHE A 69 3.01 5.18 -3.99
N LEU A 70 3.51 4.06 -3.47
CA LEU A 70 2.91 2.74 -3.71
C LEU A 70 1.47 2.67 -3.18
N SER A 71 1.20 3.24 -2.01
CA SER A 71 -0.14 3.27 -1.42
C SER A 71 -1.11 4.15 -2.22
N VAL A 72 -0.69 5.35 -2.68
CA VAL A 72 -1.53 6.18 -3.57
C VAL A 72 -1.88 5.41 -4.83
N VAL A 73 -0.88 4.88 -5.53
CA VAL A 73 -1.09 4.15 -6.80
C VAL A 73 -2.03 2.96 -6.61
N TYR A 74 -1.84 2.20 -5.53
CA TYR A 74 -2.71 1.06 -5.24
C TYR A 74 -4.14 1.49 -4.90
N SER A 75 -4.32 2.55 -4.12
CA SER A 75 -5.64 3.12 -3.81
C SER A 75 -6.38 3.56 -5.09
N ASP A 76 -5.66 4.17 -6.04
CA ASP A 76 -6.23 4.58 -7.34
C ASP A 76 -6.63 3.36 -8.18
N TYR A 77 -5.85 2.28 -8.14
CA TYR A 77 -6.23 1.02 -8.80
C TYR A 77 -7.53 0.45 -8.22
N MET A 78 -7.67 0.46 -6.89
CA MET A 78 -8.88 -0.02 -6.25
C MET A 78 -10.09 0.86 -6.60
N LEU A 79 -9.96 2.18 -6.53
CA LEU A 79 -11.03 3.12 -6.90
C LEU A 79 -11.49 2.92 -8.34
N THR A 80 -10.54 2.89 -9.28
CA THR A 80 -10.83 2.78 -10.71
C THR A 80 -11.45 1.43 -11.06
N SER A 81 -10.99 0.35 -10.42
CA SER A 81 -11.53 -1.00 -10.63
C SER A 81 -12.78 -1.31 -9.80
N ARG A 82 -13.25 -0.37 -8.96
CA ARG A 82 -14.34 -0.57 -7.99
C ARG A 82 -14.09 -1.72 -7.00
N THR A 83 -12.82 -1.95 -6.66
CA THR A 83 -12.45 -2.87 -5.59
C THR A 83 -12.73 -2.20 -4.25
N ALA A 84 -13.69 -2.73 -3.50
CA ALA A 84 -14.18 -2.10 -2.28
C ALA A 84 -13.14 -2.05 -1.15
N ALA A 85 -12.33 -3.10 -1.00
CA ALA A 85 -11.34 -3.18 0.08
C ALA A 85 -10.24 -4.22 -0.18
N VAL A 86 -9.13 -4.07 0.55
CA VAL A 86 -8.10 -5.09 0.77
C VAL A 86 -8.36 -5.79 2.11
N GLN A 87 -8.12 -7.09 2.17
CA GLN A 87 -8.19 -7.86 3.42
C GLN A 87 -6.80 -8.11 3.97
N CYS A 88 -6.55 -7.60 5.17
CA CYS A 88 -5.30 -7.76 5.91
C CYS A 88 -5.57 -8.58 7.17
N SER A 89 -5.37 -9.90 7.08
CA SER A 89 -5.54 -10.83 8.21
C SER A 89 -6.86 -10.64 9.00
N GLY A 90 -7.98 -10.56 8.28
CA GLY A 90 -9.32 -10.42 8.85
C GLY A 90 -9.78 -8.98 9.09
N LYS A 91 -8.92 -7.97 8.89
CA LYS A 91 -9.30 -6.56 8.91
C LYS A 91 -9.36 -6.00 7.48
N SER A 92 -10.41 -5.24 7.20
CA SER A 92 -10.67 -4.67 5.88
C SER A 92 -10.22 -3.22 5.80
N TYR A 93 -9.62 -2.84 4.67
CA TYR A 93 -9.15 -1.48 4.39
C TYR A 93 -9.68 -0.98 3.05
N SER A 94 -10.36 0.16 3.08
CA SER A 94 -10.87 0.84 1.91
C SER A 94 -9.75 1.56 1.13
N PRO A 95 -10.00 1.97 -0.13
CA PRO A 95 -9.05 2.81 -0.86
C PRO A 95 -8.74 4.12 -0.12
N THR A 96 -9.73 4.70 0.56
CA THR A 96 -9.57 5.93 1.35
C THR A 96 -8.61 5.71 2.52
N ASP A 97 -8.69 4.58 3.22
CA ASP A 97 -7.78 4.26 4.32
C ASP A 97 -6.33 4.19 3.83
N ILE A 98 -6.11 3.53 2.69
CA ILE A 98 -4.79 3.41 2.06
C ILE A 98 -4.27 4.78 1.59
N ARG A 99 -5.14 5.63 1.06
CA ARG A 99 -4.78 7.00 0.65
C ARG A 99 -4.45 7.89 1.84
N ASN A 100 -5.21 7.80 2.92
CA ASN A 100 -4.94 8.52 4.17
C ASN A 100 -3.58 8.13 4.77
N PHE A 101 -3.22 6.86 4.72
CA PHE A 101 -1.87 6.41 5.07
C PHE A 101 -0.80 7.09 4.19
N ALA A 102 -0.99 7.15 2.88
CA ALA A 102 -0.01 7.82 2.02
C ALA A 102 0.14 9.32 2.34
N ILE A 103 -0.98 9.99 2.61
CA ILE A 103 -0.99 11.39 3.04
C ILE A 103 -0.23 11.56 4.36
N SER A 104 -0.39 10.65 5.32
CA SER A 104 0.33 10.75 6.61
C SER A 104 1.85 10.67 6.43
N GLN A 105 2.35 9.84 5.52
CA GLN A 105 3.78 9.78 5.21
C GLN A 105 4.29 11.06 4.53
N ALA A 106 3.52 11.62 3.59
CA ALA A 106 3.87 12.89 2.96
C ALA A 106 3.86 14.05 3.97
N ASN A 107 2.81 14.15 4.79
CA ASN A 107 2.68 15.18 5.80
C ASN A 107 3.79 15.10 6.85
N TYR A 108 4.18 13.89 7.29
CA TYR A 108 5.31 13.73 8.21
C TYR A 108 6.58 14.37 7.65
N ILE A 109 6.89 14.11 6.37
CA ILE A 109 8.05 14.70 5.68
C ILE A 109 7.93 16.22 5.59
N LEU A 110 6.71 16.74 5.39
CA LEU A 110 6.41 18.16 5.27
C LEU A 110 6.28 18.90 6.62
N GLY A 111 6.53 18.23 7.74
CA GLY A 111 6.58 18.86 9.06
C GLY A 111 5.50 18.42 10.05
N ASP A 112 4.61 17.50 9.67
CA ASP A 112 3.66 16.87 10.60
C ASP A 112 4.30 15.73 11.39
N ASN A 113 5.33 16.06 12.17
CA ASN A 113 6.13 15.10 12.92
C ASN A 113 6.44 15.60 14.34
N PRO A 114 6.93 14.73 15.26
CA PRO A 114 7.14 15.08 16.67
C PRO A 114 8.15 16.20 16.95
N MET A 115 8.85 16.73 15.94
CA MET A 115 9.80 17.83 16.11
C MET A 115 9.17 19.23 15.95
N LYS A 116 7.84 19.32 15.86
CA LYS A 116 7.13 20.61 15.95
C LYS A 116 7.42 21.35 17.24
#